data_AF-A0A2E5XFT0-F1
#
_entry.id   AF-A0A2E5XFT0-F1
#
_cell.length_a   1.000
_cell.length_b   1.000
_cell.length_c   1.000
_cell.angle_alpha   90.00
_cell.angle_beta   90.00
_cell.angle_gamma   90.00
#
_symmetry.space_group_name_H-M   'P 1'
#
loop_
_entity.id
_entity.type
_entity.pdbx_description
1 polymer ?
#
loop_
_entity_poly.entity_id
_entity_poly.type
_entity_poly.pdbx_seq_one_letter_code
_entity_poly.pdbx_strand_id
1 'polypeptide(L)'
;MCDGGKSSYRVARLVAMLLCRIVGRAVATHSHPSLDGFSMMLCQQEDAEGTATGGPPFVAIDLFGAGMHQRVFVSTDGIGARGIVEDEQSPVRNFIQGVLDD
;
A
#
# COMPACT_ATOMS: atom_id res chain seq x y z
N MET A 1 -24.11 29.22 30.82
CA MET A 1 -22.95 28.50 31.39
C MET A 1 -23.33 27.03 31.39
N CYS A 2 -22.50 26.16 30.79
CA CYS A 2 -22.74 24.76 30.37
C CYS A 2 -23.39 24.60 28.99
N ASP A 3 -22.56 24.26 27.99
CA ASP A 3 -22.54 22.97 27.28
C ASP A 3 -21.22 22.96 26.48
N GLY A 4 -20.29 22.05 26.73
CA GLY A 4 -20.45 20.61 26.48
C GLY A 4 -19.57 20.29 25.28
N GLY A 5 -18.39 19.72 25.55
CA GLY A 5 -17.24 19.66 24.64
C GLY A 5 -17.54 19.12 23.24
N LYS A 6 -17.00 19.82 22.24
CA LYS A 6 -16.93 19.38 20.85
C LYS A 6 -16.04 18.13 20.76
N SER A 7 -16.65 16.95 20.76
CA SER A 7 -15.96 15.71 20.40
C SER A 7 -15.85 15.63 18.88
N SER A 8 -14.80 16.27 18.35
CA SER A 8 -14.48 16.26 16.93
C SER A 8 -13.77 14.96 16.56
N TYR A 9 -14.45 13.81 16.67
CA TYR A 9 -14.04 12.63 15.91
C TYR A 9 -14.42 12.86 14.45
N ARG A 10 -13.56 13.60 13.74
CA ARG A 10 -13.54 13.56 12.28
C ARG A 10 -13.21 12.12 11.93
N VAL A 11 -14.17 11.39 11.35
CA VAL A 11 -13.92 10.11 10.68
C VAL A 11 -12.78 10.37 9.71
N ALA A 12 -11.57 9.92 10.08
CA ALA A 12 -10.45 9.89 9.16
C ALA A 12 -10.98 9.19 7.91
N ARG A 13 -10.92 9.89 6.78
CA ARG A 13 -11.29 9.37 5.47
C ARG A 13 -10.79 7.93 5.40
N LEU A 14 -11.70 6.95 5.26
CA LEU A 14 -11.37 5.53 5.17
C LEU A 14 -10.34 5.35 4.04
N VAL A 15 -9.05 5.34 4.39
CA VAL A 15 -8.00 4.89 3.50
C VAL A 15 -8.14 3.37 3.51
N ALA A 16 -8.73 2.83 2.45
CA ALA A 16 -8.90 1.39 2.32
C ALA A 16 -7.50 0.74 2.27
N MET A 17 -7.12 0.08 3.36
CA MET A 17 -5.97 -0.82 3.37
C MET A 17 -6.41 -2.16 2.80
N LEU A 18 -5.67 -2.67 1.82
CA LEU A 18 -5.95 -3.94 1.16
C LEU A 18 -5.08 -5.04 1.77
N LEU A 19 -5.69 -6.18 2.11
CA LEU A 19 -4.98 -7.39 2.45
C LEU A 19 -4.55 -8.09 1.16
N CYS A 20 -3.26 -8.33 1.00
CA CYS A 20 -2.69 -8.89 -0.23
C CYS A 20 -1.67 -9.97 0.06
N ARG A 21 -1.43 -10.85 -0.92
CA ARG A 21 -0.28 -11.75 -0.97
C ARG A 21 0.69 -11.35 -2.05
N ILE A 22 1.98 -11.45 -1.75
CA ILE A 22 3.03 -11.30 -2.76
C ILE A 22 3.06 -12.52 -3.67
N VAL A 23 2.78 -12.29 -4.96
CA VAL A 23 2.73 -13.35 -5.99
C VAL A 23 3.84 -13.21 -7.03
N GLY A 24 4.65 -12.16 -6.94
CA GLY A 24 5.76 -11.94 -7.86
C GLY A 24 6.48 -10.62 -7.60
N ARG A 25 7.44 -10.32 -8.48
CA ARG A 25 8.19 -9.06 -8.49
C ARG A 25 8.24 -8.52 -9.91
N ALA A 26 7.99 -7.23 -10.06
CA ALA A 26 8.17 -6.52 -11.31
C ALA A 26 9.59 -5.96 -11.38
N VAL A 27 10.16 -5.95 -12.58
CA VAL A 27 11.46 -5.33 -12.86
C VAL A 27 11.25 -4.39 -14.03
N ALA A 28 11.65 -3.12 -13.87
CA ALA A 28 11.66 -2.14 -14.94
C ALA A 28 13.08 -1.60 -15.08
N THR A 29 13.65 -1.71 -16.28
CA THR A 29 14.96 -1.11 -16.61
C THR A 29 14.87 0.42 -16.77
N HIS A 30 13.68 0.91 -17.10
CA HIS A 30 13.35 2.33 -17.16
C HIS A 30 12.07 2.57 -16.36
N SER A 31 12.18 3.41 -15.34
CA SER A 31 11.08 3.84 -14.47
C SER A 31 11.21 5.33 -14.18
N HIS A 32 10.19 5.90 -13.54
CA HIS A 32 10.30 7.26 -13.03
C HIS A 32 11.41 7.31 -11.95
N PRO A 33 12.29 8.34 -11.92
CA PRO A 33 13.41 8.39 -10.97
C PRO A 33 13.01 8.31 -9.50
N SER A 34 11.80 8.76 -9.16
CA SER A 34 11.25 8.63 -7.80
C SER A 34 11.05 7.19 -7.32
N LEU A 35 11.11 6.21 -8.22
CA LEU A 35 10.98 4.79 -7.88
C LEU A 35 12.34 4.12 -7.64
N ASP A 36 13.44 4.85 -7.83
CA ASP A 36 14.78 4.30 -7.65
C ASP A 36 15.00 3.89 -6.19
N GLY A 37 15.58 2.70 -6.00
CA GLY A 37 15.84 2.14 -4.67
C GLY A 37 14.66 1.38 -4.04
N PHE A 38 13.46 1.41 -4.65
CA PHE A 38 12.31 0.65 -4.16
C PHE A 38 12.12 -0.65 -4.93
N SER A 39 11.84 -1.74 -4.20
CA SER A 39 11.36 -3.00 -4.80
C SER A 39 9.92 -2.84 -5.29
N MET A 40 9.61 -3.34 -6.49
CA MET A 40 8.26 -3.36 -7.03
C MET A 40 7.65 -4.75 -6.96
N MET A 41 6.69 -4.95 -6.06
CA MET A 41 6.10 -6.26 -5.76
C MET A 41 4.73 -6.40 -6.43
N LEU A 42 4.45 -7.58 -6.99
CA LEU A 42 3.10 -7.93 -7.46
C LEU A 42 2.28 -8.42 -6.26
N CYS A 43 1.23 -7.66 -5.95
CA CYS A 43 0.30 -7.92 -4.86
C CYS A 43 -1.02 -8.43 -5.43
N GLN A 44 -1.41 -9.65 -5.06
CA GLN A 44 -2.74 -10.19 -5.30
C GLN A 44 -3.61 -9.90 -4.08
N GLN A 45 -4.73 -9.20 -4.24
CA GLN A 45 -5.65 -8.98 -3.12
C GLN A 45 -6.30 -10.30 -2.68
N GLU A 46 -6.37 -10.51 -1.38
CA GLU A 46 -6.98 -11.67 -0.72
C GLU A 46 -8.02 -11.23 0.32
N ASP A 47 -8.96 -12.12 0.64
CA ASP A 47 -9.84 -11.98 1.79
C ASP A 47 -9.14 -12.42 3.10
N ALA A 48 -9.88 -12.38 4.21
CA ALA A 48 -9.36 -12.73 5.53
C ALA A 48 -8.89 -14.20 5.58
N GLU A 49 -9.58 -15.07 4.84
CA GLU A 49 -9.33 -16.50 4.70
C GLU A 49 -8.13 -16.81 3.78
N GLY A 50 -7.56 -15.80 3.11
CA GLY A 50 -6.41 -15.95 2.22
C GLY A 50 -6.79 -16.39 0.80
N THR A 51 -8.06 -16.26 0.43
CA THR A 51 -8.53 -16.54 -0.93
C THR A 51 -8.43 -15.27 -1.78
N ALA A 52 -7.91 -15.39 -2.99
CA ALA A 52 -7.80 -14.26 -3.91
C ALA A 52 -9.20 -13.71 -4.27
N THR A 53 -9.37 -12.39 -4.20
CA THR A 53 -10.67 -11.72 -4.43
C THR A 53 -11.08 -11.64 -5.91
N GLY A 54 -10.36 -12.33 -6.80
CA GLY A 54 -10.63 -12.43 -8.25
C GLY A 54 -10.17 -11.24 -9.09
N GLY A 55 -9.77 -10.12 -8.48
CA GLY A 55 -9.13 -9.01 -9.19
C GLY A 55 -7.71 -9.36 -9.65
N PRO A 56 -7.19 -8.74 -10.72
CA PRO A 56 -5.82 -8.99 -11.17
C PRO A 56 -4.80 -8.49 -10.14
N PRO A 57 -3.59 -9.07 -10.09
CA PRO A 57 -2.49 -8.52 -9.30
C PRO A 57 -2.15 -7.10 -9.74
N PHE A 58 -1.69 -6.29 -8.79
CA PHE A 58 -1.21 -4.94 -9.06
C PHE A 58 0.17 -4.70 -8.41
N VAL A 59 0.91 -3.74 -8.94
CA VAL A 59 2.25 -3.41 -8.42
C VAL A 59 2.14 -2.42 -7.27
N ALA A 60 2.92 -2.66 -6.21
CA ALA A 60 3.17 -1.74 -5.12
C ALA A 60 4.68 -1.61 -4.85
N ILE A 61 5.13 -0.42 -4.43
CA ILE A 61 6.47 -0.28 -3.88
C ILE A 61 6.53 -0.88 -2.48
N ASP A 62 7.65 -1.52 -2.17
CA ASP A 62 7.87 -2.18 -0.89
C ASP A 62 8.84 -1.39 -0.01
N LEU A 63 8.41 -1.14 1.21
CA LEU A 63 9.15 -0.38 2.23
C LEU A 63 9.76 -1.29 3.31
N PHE A 64 9.38 -2.57 3.32
CA PHE A 64 9.62 -3.48 4.44
C PHE A 64 10.41 -4.74 4.05
N GLY A 65 10.68 -4.95 2.76
CA GLY A 65 11.42 -6.11 2.29
C GLY A 65 10.57 -7.38 2.24
N ALA A 66 9.31 -7.26 1.79
CA ALA A 66 8.38 -8.37 1.69
C ALA A 66 8.87 -9.44 0.70
N GLY A 67 8.87 -10.68 1.15
CA GLY A 67 9.22 -11.87 0.38
C GLY A 67 8.04 -12.48 -0.38
N MET A 68 8.36 -13.40 -1.29
CA MET A 68 7.35 -14.19 -2.02
C MET A 68 6.42 -14.93 -1.06
N HIS A 69 5.13 -14.96 -1.40
CA HIS A 69 4.05 -15.60 -0.66
C HIS A 69 3.73 -15.00 0.72
N GLN A 70 4.45 -13.99 1.19
CA GLN A 70 4.07 -13.29 2.42
C GLN A 70 2.78 -12.49 2.22
N ARG A 71 2.03 -12.34 3.30
CA ARG A 71 0.84 -11.47 3.35
C ARG A 71 1.27 -10.08 3.77
N VAL A 72 0.67 -9.07 3.16
CA VAL A 72 1.01 -7.67 3.36
C VAL A 72 -0.25 -6.80 3.39
N PHE A 73 -0.17 -5.67 4.09
CA PHE A 73 -1.13 -4.58 3.94
C PHE A 73 -0.64 -3.59 2.89
N VAL A 74 -1.49 -3.26 1.93
CA VAL A 74 -1.18 -2.32 0.86
C VAL A 74 -2.09 -1.10 0.96
N SER A 75 -1.51 0.09 0.89
CA SER A 75 -2.25 1.33 0.67
C SER A 75 -2.45 1.57 -0.81
N THR A 76 -3.57 2.18 -1.19
CA THR A 76 -3.77 2.79 -2.51
C THR A 76 -3.77 4.32 -2.47
N ASP A 77 -3.37 4.92 -1.35
CA ASP A 77 -3.33 6.38 -1.20
C ASP A 77 -2.12 6.99 -1.92
N GLY A 78 -2.36 7.52 -3.12
CA GLY A 78 -1.31 8.15 -3.91
C GLY A 78 -0.70 9.40 -3.29
N ILE A 79 -1.40 10.11 -2.40
CA ILE A 79 -0.82 11.27 -1.71
C ILE A 79 0.24 10.80 -0.70
N GLY A 80 -0.11 9.82 0.15
CA GLY A 80 0.86 9.17 1.04
C GLY A 80 2.03 8.58 0.26
N ALA A 81 1.76 7.92 -0.86
CA ALA A 81 2.79 7.31 -1.71
C ALA A 81 3.80 8.35 -2.24
N ARG A 82 3.33 9.53 -2.68
CA ARG A 82 4.19 10.64 -3.12
C ARG A 82 5.02 11.23 -1.99
N GLY A 83 4.46 11.31 -0.79
CA GLY A 83 5.20 11.71 0.41
C GLY A 83 6.32 10.73 0.76
N ILE A 84 6.11 9.42 0.59
CA ILE A 84 7.11 8.38 0.86
C ILE A 84 8.31 8.46 -0.09
N VAL A 85 8.06 8.73 -1.37
CA VAL A 85 9.12 8.87 -2.38
C VAL A 85 9.64 10.30 -2.52
N GLU A 86 9.15 11.22 -1.67
CA GLU A 86 9.53 12.64 -1.61
C GLU A 86 9.41 13.38 -2.96
N ASP A 87 8.43 13.00 -3.79
CA ASP A 87 8.19 13.58 -5.11
C ASP A 87 6.69 13.68 -5.43
N GLU A 88 6.19 14.92 -5.43
CA GLU A 88 4.80 15.27 -5.73
C GLU A 88 4.35 14.91 -7.16
N GLN A 89 5.31 14.81 -8.10
CA GLN A 89 5.04 14.41 -9.48
C GLN A 89 5.13 12.90 -9.68
N SER A 90 5.53 12.15 -8.64
CA SER A 90 5.67 10.71 -8.74
C SER A 90 4.36 10.04 -9.19
N PRO A 91 4.44 9.09 -10.15
CA PRO A 91 3.28 8.34 -10.62
C PRO A 91 2.86 7.23 -9.64
N VAL A 92 3.62 7.00 -8.56
CA VAL A 92 3.35 5.94 -7.59
C VAL A 92 2.01 6.15 -6.90
N ARG A 93 1.30 5.04 -6.67
CA ARG A 93 0.04 5.06 -5.90
C ARG A 93 -0.02 4.01 -4.81
N ASN A 94 0.51 2.83 -5.08
CA ASN A 94 0.40 1.70 -4.18
C ASN A 94 1.73 1.48 -3.46
N PHE A 95 1.66 1.31 -2.15
CA PHE A 95 2.82 1.01 -1.32
C PHE A 95 2.44 0.04 -0.21
N ILE A 96 3.36 -0.87 0.11
CA ILE A 96 3.22 -1.80 1.22
C ILE A 96 3.39 -1.01 2.52
N GLN A 97 2.39 -1.08 3.41
CA GLN A 97 2.38 -0.45 4.74
C GLN A 97 2.86 -1.37 5.86
N GLY A 98 2.91 -2.67 5.61
CA GLY A 98 3.43 -3.64 6.56
C GLY A 98 3.34 -5.06 6.03
N VAL A 99 4.21 -5.91 6.57
CA VAL A 99 4.14 -7.36 6.41
C VAL A 99 3.32 -7.91 7.58
N LEU A 100 2.42 -8.84 7.31
CA LEU A 100 1.67 -9.49 8.37
C LEU A 100 2.57 -10.50 9.08
N ASP A 101 2.62 -10.38 10.40
CA ASP A 101 3.12 -11.42 11.29
C ASP A 101 1.98 -12.42 11.60
N ASP A 102 2.35 -13.65 11.96
CA ASP A 102 1.41 -14.72 12.36
C ASP A 102 0.78 -14.49 13.74
#